data_AF-A0A7X5X781-F1
#
_entry.id   AF-A0A7X5X781-F1
#
_cell.length_a   1.000
_cell.length_b   1.000
_cell.length_c   1.000
_cell.angle_alpha   90.00
_cell.angle_beta   90.00
_cell.angle_gamma   90.00
#
_symmetry.space_group_name_H-M   'P 1'
#
loop_
_entity.id
_entity.type
_entity.pdbx_description
1 polymer ?
#
loop_
_entity_poly.entity_id
_entity_poly.type
_entity_poly.pdbx_seq_one_letter_code
_entity_poly.pdbx_strand_id
1 'polypeptide(L)'
;MSSKTIGDRLGELRRYRDITQEELAERSGVHVDTIRKLEQNVRQSARLGTLRNLARALDTELDRLLGQPTVTTELPGDDGGLIALRDAIQDISALPGVPTDVLDEDPPSAEAWIGQVRAATALYWEGAYSELASSLPLLLRDGRAVARETTGSLVEQVWYQLALSYQLAASLATQAGHPDWAFEAVEKQLHAAQRASDPLMEGMGVSTLSWVLLRQGRWEEAQSAAERKADAVEPSMRHGTSAQYAVYGNLLVAAATPAARRDRKDEADEYLNFAEAAAVRSGAVRVYGTAFSPVEVKTQIVNIAMAGSEPDAEKALAASEDVRRNLIKRPVHLARHRLDVAQAQYQMGDSEGALDTLLEVEADQPEWIRYQMLARATVMEMREEERRRNTRLRGLAARLGVEPAL
;
A
#
# COMPACT_ATOMS: atom_id res chain seq x y z
N MET A 1 -11.95 16.82 20.56
CA MET A 1 -10.96 17.71 19.91
C MET A 1 -11.45 17.93 18.48
N SER A 2 -11.54 19.18 18.02
CA SER A 2 -12.04 19.46 16.66
C SER A 2 -11.15 18.77 15.62
N SER A 3 -11.77 18.03 14.69
CA SER A 3 -11.08 17.42 13.56
C SER A 3 -10.49 18.53 12.69
N LYS A 4 -9.16 18.64 12.63
CA LYS A 4 -8.50 19.62 11.75
C LYS A 4 -8.80 19.30 10.29
N THR A 5 -9.14 20.31 9.50
CA THR A 5 -9.32 20.16 8.05
C THR A 5 -7.97 20.05 7.34
N ILE A 6 -7.98 19.74 6.03
CA ILE A 6 -6.78 19.85 5.18
C ILE A 6 -6.24 21.28 5.20
N GLY A 7 -7.13 22.28 5.11
CA GLY A 7 -6.78 23.70 5.13
C GLY A 7 -6.04 24.11 6.40
N ASP A 8 -6.52 23.63 7.56
CA ASP A 8 -5.91 23.90 8.85
C ASP A 8 -4.49 23.31 8.92
N ARG A 9 -4.33 22.04 8.51
CA ARG A 9 -3.01 21.37 8.46
C ARG A 9 -2.06 22.05 7.48
N LEU A 10 -2.57 22.44 6.31
CA LEU A 10 -1.80 23.16 5.29
C LEU A 10 -1.25 24.48 5.84
N GLY A 11 -2.11 25.30 6.43
CA GLY A 11 -1.74 26.59 6.99
C GLY A 11 -0.84 26.48 8.24
N GLU A 12 -0.99 25.43 9.05
CA GLU A 12 -0.07 25.13 10.15
C GLU A 12 1.34 24.77 9.66
N LEU A 13 1.45 23.84 8.70
CA LEU A 13 2.72 23.42 8.14
C LEU A 13 3.44 24.56 7.41
N ARG A 14 2.68 25.38 6.68
CA ARG A 14 3.21 26.56 6.00
C ARG A 14 3.80 27.56 6.99
N ARG A 15 3.04 27.92 8.04
CA ARG A 15 3.50 28.85 9.09
C ARG A 15 4.68 28.29 9.88
N TYR A 16 4.69 26.99 10.16
CA TYR A 16 5.83 26.34 10.82
C TYR A 16 7.12 26.47 10.03
N ARG A 17 7.05 26.51 8.69
CA ARG A 17 8.20 26.72 7.80
C ARG A 17 8.49 28.19 7.45
N ASP A 18 7.76 29.13 8.04
CA ASP A 18 7.94 30.56 7.83
C ASP A 18 7.91 30.99 6.34
N ILE A 19 7.01 30.39 5.56
CA ILE A 19 6.79 30.78 4.16
C ILE A 19 5.41 31.38 3.94
N THR A 20 5.31 32.30 2.99
CA THR A 20 4.07 32.97 2.56
C THR A 20 3.22 32.07 1.65
N GLN A 21 1.97 32.48 1.38
CA GLN A 21 1.11 31.74 0.44
C GLN A 21 1.68 31.81 -0.99
N GLU A 22 2.29 32.93 -1.34
CA GLU A 22 2.94 33.20 -2.63
C GLU A 22 4.17 32.33 -2.82
N GLU A 23 5.03 32.19 -1.81
CA GLU A 23 6.19 31.30 -1.87
C GLU A 23 5.77 29.82 -1.94
N LEU A 24 4.71 29.43 -1.22
CA LEU A 24 4.17 28.07 -1.34
C LEU A 24 3.59 27.83 -2.76
N ALA A 25 2.94 28.82 -3.35
CA ALA A 25 2.43 28.75 -4.71
C ALA A 25 3.55 28.52 -5.72
N GLU A 26 4.63 29.30 -5.62
CA GLU A 26 5.82 29.18 -6.47
C GLU A 26 6.46 27.78 -6.33
N ARG A 27 6.70 27.32 -5.10
CA ARG A 27 7.34 26.01 -4.84
C ARG A 27 6.50 24.82 -5.29
N SER A 28 5.19 24.91 -5.16
CA SER A 28 4.26 23.82 -5.49
C SER A 28 3.79 23.84 -6.94
N GLY A 29 3.92 24.96 -7.65
CA GLY A 29 3.27 25.19 -8.94
C GLY A 29 1.74 25.28 -8.85
N VAL A 30 1.18 25.44 -7.64
CA VAL A 30 -0.26 25.58 -7.39
C VAL A 30 -0.62 27.05 -7.30
N HIS A 31 -1.70 27.48 -7.94
CA HIS A 31 -2.13 28.87 -7.91
C HIS A 31 -2.38 29.37 -6.47
N VAL A 32 -1.88 30.57 -6.14
CA VAL A 32 -1.97 31.15 -4.78
C VAL A 32 -3.40 31.24 -4.27
N ASP A 33 -4.37 31.56 -5.12
CA ASP A 33 -5.78 31.60 -4.72
C ASP A 33 -6.33 30.22 -4.32
N THR A 34 -5.83 29.13 -4.90
CA THR A 34 -6.20 27.77 -4.47
C THR A 34 -5.70 27.51 -3.06
N ILE A 35 -4.45 27.86 -2.77
CA ILE A 35 -3.86 27.76 -1.43
C ILE A 35 -4.66 28.60 -0.44
N ARG A 36 -4.95 29.86 -0.78
CA ARG A 36 -5.73 30.76 0.07
C ARG A 36 -7.12 30.20 0.38
N LYS A 37 -7.84 29.70 -0.62
CA LYS A 37 -9.17 29.10 -0.43
C LYS A 37 -9.13 27.83 0.42
N LEU A 38 -8.07 27.01 0.28
CA LEU A 38 -7.86 25.84 1.12
C LEU A 38 -7.61 26.25 2.57
N GLU A 39 -6.64 27.14 2.84
CA GLU A 39 -6.31 27.59 4.21
C GLU A 39 -7.47 28.32 4.90
N GLN A 40 -8.33 28.99 4.14
CA GLN A 40 -9.54 29.65 4.67
C GLN A 40 -10.73 28.70 4.81
N ASN A 41 -10.58 27.41 4.46
CA ASN A 41 -11.65 26.41 4.43
C ASN A 41 -12.85 26.81 3.53
N VAL A 42 -12.66 27.78 2.63
CA VAL A 42 -13.64 28.14 1.57
C VAL A 42 -13.74 27.01 0.56
N ARG A 43 -12.60 26.35 0.33
CA ARG A 43 -12.49 25.11 -0.44
C ARG A 43 -11.95 24.04 0.52
N GLN A 44 -12.63 22.91 0.66
CA GLN A 44 -12.29 21.88 1.65
C GLN A 44 -11.46 20.73 1.05
N SER A 45 -11.38 20.65 -0.28
CA SER A 45 -10.58 19.64 -1.00
C SER A 45 -9.99 20.19 -2.29
N ALA A 46 -8.96 19.53 -2.83
CA ALA A 46 -8.43 19.78 -4.17
C ALA A 46 -8.15 18.45 -4.85
N ARG A 47 -7.89 18.49 -6.17
CA ARG A 47 -7.47 17.31 -6.93
C ARG A 47 -6.26 16.66 -6.25
N LEU A 48 -6.23 15.32 -6.21
CA LEU A 48 -5.15 14.56 -5.58
C LEU A 48 -3.74 14.98 -6.05
N GLY A 49 -3.56 15.30 -7.34
CA GLY A 49 -2.28 15.81 -7.87
C GLY A 49 -1.89 17.16 -7.25
N THR A 50 -2.84 18.08 -7.06
CA THR A 50 -2.62 19.36 -6.38
C THR A 50 -2.20 19.15 -4.93
N LEU A 51 -2.86 18.25 -4.20
CA LEU A 51 -2.54 17.96 -2.80
C LEU A 51 -1.13 17.37 -2.65
N ARG A 52 -0.70 16.51 -3.58
CA ARG A 52 0.67 15.99 -3.63
C ARG A 52 1.70 17.09 -3.86
N ASN A 53 1.44 18.00 -4.79
CA ASN A 53 2.34 19.12 -5.05
C ASN A 53 2.51 20.03 -3.84
N LEU A 54 1.42 20.28 -3.10
CA LEU A 54 1.47 21.03 -1.84
C LEU A 54 2.26 20.28 -0.76
N ALA A 55 1.99 18.98 -0.57
CA ALA A 55 2.72 18.15 0.40
C ALA A 55 4.23 18.13 0.12
N ARG A 56 4.62 17.96 -1.15
CA ARG A 56 6.03 18.00 -1.58
C ARG A 56 6.67 19.37 -1.34
N ALA A 57 6.00 20.47 -1.67
CA ALA A 57 6.51 21.83 -1.44
C ALA A 57 6.64 22.17 0.05
N LEU A 58 5.79 21.55 0.87
CA LEU A 58 5.86 21.55 2.33
C LEU A 58 6.62 20.36 2.88
N ASP A 59 7.47 19.68 2.10
CA ASP A 59 8.38 18.64 2.59
C ASP A 59 7.71 17.73 3.66
N THR A 60 6.55 17.20 3.30
CA THR A 60 5.71 16.38 4.18
C THR A 60 5.03 15.30 3.37
N GLU A 61 4.64 14.23 4.04
CA GLU A 61 3.87 13.17 3.41
C GLU A 61 2.44 13.62 3.15
N LEU A 62 1.88 13.22 2.00
CA LEU A 62 0.48 13.48 1.67
C LEU A 62 -0.47 12.98 2.77
N ASP A 63 -0.10 11.87 3.38
CA ASP A 63 -0.81 11.17 4.45
C ASP A 63 -0.99 12.06 5.68
N ARG A 64 0.05 12.84 6.02
CA ARG A 64 0.00 13.84 7.09
C ARG A 64 -0.90 15.03 6.76
N LEU A 65 -0.95 15.44 5.49
CA LEU A 65 -1.80 16.54 5.03
C LEU A 65 -3.29 16.13 5.03
N LEU A 66 -3.58 14.93 4.56
CA LEU A 66 -4.95 14.40 4.43
C LEU A 66 -5.54 13.93 5.77
N GLY A 67 -4.69 13.54 6.73
CA GLY A 67 -5.11 12.97 8.00
C GLY A 67 -5.46 11.49 7.84
N GLN A 68 -4.67 10.63 8.46
CA GLN A 68 -4.81 9.18 8.36
C GLN A 68 -5.41 8.55 9.61
N PRO A 69 -6.09 7.40 9.48
CA PRO A 69 -6.46 6.58 10.63
C PRO A 69 -5.19 5.89 11.14
N THR A 70 -4.67 6.39 12.26
CA THR A 70 -3.49 5.82 12.94
C THR A 70 -3.89 4.75 13.98
N VAL A 71 -5.14 4.31 13.97
CA VAL A 71 -5.74 3.45 15.00
C VAL A 71 -6.62 2.39 14.33
N THR A 72 -6.55 1.16 14.83
CA THR A 72 -7.47 0.06 14.45
C THR A 72 -8.86 0.31 15.05
N THR A 73 -9.90 -0.25 14.44
CA THR A 73 -11.28 -0.08 14.93
C THR A 73 -11.54 -0.82 16.23
N GLU A 74 -10.80 -1.90 16.48
CA GLU A 74 -10.86 -2.66 17.71
C GLU A 74 -9.69 -2.28 18.62
N LEU A 75 -9.99 -2.16 19.92
CA LEU A 75 -8.96 -2.11 20.96
C LEU A 75 -8.35 -3.51 21.01
N PRO A 76 -7.07 -3.67 20.62
CA PRO A 76 -6.41 -4.95 20.77
C PRO A 76 -6.33 -5.33 22.26
N GLY A 77 -6.19 -6.61 22.57
CA GLY A 77 -5.70 -7.03 23.89
C GLY A 77 -4.30 -6.46 24.15
N ASP A 78 -3.79 -6.60 25.37
CA ASP A 78 -2.55 -5.93 25.83
C ASP A 78 -1.31 -6.16 24.92
N ASP A 79 -1.27 -7.26 24.15
CA ASP A 79 -0.15 -7.65 23.29
C ASP A 79 -0.39 -7.50 21.77
N GLY A 80 -1.49 -6.85 21.35
CA GLY A 80 -1.88 -6.73 19.95
C GLY A 80 -1.89 -5.29 19.39
N GLY A 81 -2.11 -5.16 18.08
CA GLY A 81 -2.34 -3.90 17.40
C GLY A 81 -1.09 -3.24 16.81
N LEU A 82 -1.25 -2.02 16.29
CA LEU A 82 -0.19 -1.34 15.52
C LEU A 82 1.05 -0.96 16.35
N ILE A 83 0.88 -0.66 17.64
CA ILE A 83 2.00 -0.34 18.53
C ILE A 83 2.79 -1.60 18.89
N ALA A 84 2.10 -2.69 19.25
CA ALA A 84 2.75 -3.99 19.44
C ALA A 84 3.44 -4.46 18.15
N LEU A 85 2.85 -4.19 16.98
CA LEU A 85 3.46 -4.49 15.68
C LEU A 85 4.76 -3.70 15.48
N ARG A 86 4.74 -2.38 15.76
CA ARG A 86 5.96 -1.57 15.76
C ARG A 86 7.02 -2.18 16.67
N ASP A 87 6.67 -2.50 17.91
CA ASP A 87 7.63 -3.02 18.90
C ASP A 87 8.17 -4.40 18.49
N ALA A 88 7.36 -5.24 17.84
CA ALA A 88 7.78 -6.52 17.29
C ALA A 88 8.67 -6.40 16.04
N ILE A 89 8.49 -5.34 15.24
CA ILE A 89 9.40 -4.98 14.14
C ILE A 89 10.70 -4.40 14.71
N GLN A 90 10.61 -3.45 15.62
CA GLN A 90 11.73 -2.71 16.23
C GLN A 90 12.28 -3.41 17.47
N ASP A 91 12.36 -4.74 17.42
CA ASP A 91 12.74 -5.58 18.55
C ASP A 91 14.17 -5.28 19.01
N ILE A 92 14.31 -4.69 20.19
CA ILE A 92 15.60 -4.33 20.79
C ILE A 92 16.43 -5.56 21.16
N SER A 93 15.83 -6.73 21.38
CA SER A 93 16.55 -7.96 21.69
C SER A 93 17.34 -8.49 20.50
N ALA A 94 16.98 -8.07 19.28
CA ALA A 94 17.71 -8.39 18.06
C ALA A 94 18.91 -7.46 17.81
N LEU A 95 19.09 -6.39 18.61
CA LEU A 95 20.17 -5.43 18.43
C LEU A 95 21.48 -5.94 19.05
N PRO A 96 22.61 -5.89 18.32
CA PRO A 96 23.90 -6.30 18.86
C PRO A 96 24.29 -5.51 20.11
N GLY A 97 24.59 -6.22 21.20
CA GLY A 97 25.09 -5.63 22.44
C GLY A 97 24.02 -5.04 23.36
N VAL A 98 22.72 -5.20 23.05
CA VAL A 98 21.62 -4.80 23.94
C VAL A 98 21.26 -5.97 24.85
N PRO A 99 21.51 -5.88 26.17
CA PRO A 99 21.08 -6.91 27.11
C PRO A 99 19.56 -6.85 27.26
N THR A 100 18.90 -7.98 27.08
CA THR A 100 17.46 -8.14 27.30
C THR A 100 17.22 -9.40 28.12
N ASP A 101 16.22 -9.37 28.98
CA ASP A 101 15.76 -10.58 29.65
C ASP A 101 15.17 -11.50 28.58
N VAL A 102 15.73 -12.70 28.46
CA VAL A 102 15.19 -13.72 27.56
C VAL A 102 13.87 -14.16 28.19
N LEU A 103 12.75 -13.89 27.52
CA LEU A 103 11.47 -14.49 27.89
C LEU A 103 11.58 -16.00 27.58
N ASP A 104 11.65 -16.82 28.64
CA ASP A 104 11.66 -18.29 28.59
C ASP A 104 10.25 -18.82 28.29
N GLU A 105 9.67 -18.44 27.15
CA GLU A 105 8.50 -19.11 26.60
C GLU A 105 8.95 -20.02 25.45
N ASP A 106 8.72 -21.32 25.59
CA ASP A 106 9.01 -22.29 24.53
C ASP A 106 8.23 -21.90 23.27
N PRO A 107 8.90 -21.67 22.12
CA PRO A 107 8.19 -21.30 20.91
C PRO A 107 7.31 -22.46 20.42
N PRO A 108 6.26 -22.16 19.63
CA PRO A 108 5.52 -23.19 18.93
C PRO A 108 6.43 -24.04 18.04
N SER A 109 5.99 -25.27 17.70
CA SER A 109 6.72 -26.08 16.72
C SER A 109 6.81 -25.35 15.37
N ALA A 110 7.87 -25.65 14.60
CA ALA A 110 8.07 -25.04 13.28
C ALA A 110 6.84 -25.19 12.37
N GLU A 111 6.22 -26.38 12.34
CA GLU A 111 5.04 -26.65 11.54
C GLU A 111 3.81 -25.88 12.01
N ALA A 112 3.60 -25.79 13.33
CA ALA A 112 2.50 -25.03 13.91
C ALA A 112 2.62 -23.54 13.55
N TRP A 113 3.81 -22.98 13.71
CA TRP A 113 4.10 -21.60 13.36
C TRP A 113 3.96 -21.34 11.85
N ILE A 114 4.48 -22.22 10.98
CA ILE A 114 4.28 -22.13 9.52
C ILE A 114 2.78 -22.09 9.18
N GLY A 115 1.95 -22.88 9.88
CA GLY A 115 0.49 -22.86 9.75
C GLY A 115 -0.12 -21.50 10.11
N GLN A 116 0.33 -20.87 11.19
CA GLN A 116 -0.10 -19.54 11.61
C GLN A 116 0.28 -18.46 10.59
N VAL A 117 1.48 -18.52 9.99
CA VAL A 117 1.89 -17.58 8.92
C VAL A 117 0.98 -17.69 7.69
N ARG A 118 0.54 -18.91 7.33
CA ARG A 118 -0.43 -19.10 6.24
C ARG A 118 -1.79 -18.50 6.57
N ALA A 119 -2.27 -18.64 7.80
CA ALA A 119 -3.51 -18.01 8.27
C ALA A 119 -3.40 -16.49 8.23
N ALA A 120 -2.31 -15.90 8.74
CA ALA A 120 -2.07 -14.47 8.70
C ALA A 120 -2.00 -13.92 7.25
N THR A 121 -1.43 -14.69 6.33
CA THR A 121 -1.42 -14.34 4.90
C THR A 121 -2.85 -14.28 4.33
N ALA A 122 -3.74 -15.18 4.75
CA ALA A 122 -5.15 -15.15 4.34
C ALA A 122 -5.87 -13.91 4.90
N LEU A 123 -5.71 -13.62 6.20
CA LEU A 123 -6.29 -12.44 6.86
C LEU A 123 -5.93 -11.14 6.12
N TYR A 124 -4.67 -10.99 5.69
CA TYR A 124 -4.24 -9.84 4.91
C TYR A 124 -5.01 -9.69 3.59
N TRP A 125 -5.20 -10.76 2.83
CA TRP A 125 -5.90 -10.69 1.53
C TRP A 125 -7.42 -10.65 1.65
N GLU A 126 -7.97 -11.09 2.79
CA GLU A 126 -9.38 -10.99 3.16
C GLU A 126 -9.76 -9.58 3.65
N GLY A 127 -8.78 -8.81 4.14
CA GLY A 127 -8.98 -7.45 4.65
C GLY A 127 -9.25 -7.38 6.15
N ALA A 128 -9.01 -8.47 6.89
CA ALA A 128 -9.18 -8.57 8.35
C ALA A 128 -7.99 -7.95 9.09
N TYR A 129 -7.81 -6.63 8.96
CA TYR A 129 -6.61 -5.92 9.41
C TYR A 129 -6.54 -5.79 10.93
N SER A 130 -7.67 -5.73 11.63
CA SER A 130 -7.71 -5.71 13.10
C SER A 130 -7.24 -7.05 13.68
N GLU A 131 -7.69 -8.18 13.11
CA GLU A 131 -7.24 -9.51 13.50
C GLU A 131 -5.76 -9.75 13.14
N LEU A 132 -5.36 -9.35 11.94
CA LEU A 132 -3.95 -9.41 11.53
C LEU A 132 -3.06 -8.59 12.47
N ALA A 133 -3.43 -7.33 12.77
CA ALA A 133 -2.68 -6.47 13.68
C ALA A 133 -2.59 -7.05 15.10
N SER A 134 -3.59 -7.82 15.52
CA SER A 134 -3.60 -8.47 16.84
C SER A 134 -2.68 -9.70 16.91
N SER A 135 -2.61 -10.49 15.83
CA SER A 135 -1.83 -11.74 15.78
C SER A 135 -0.37 -11.58 15.36
N LEU A 136 -0.09 -10.60 14.48
CA LEU A 136 1.20 -10.46 13.82
C LEU A 136 2.38 -10.13 14.78
N PRO A 137 2.22 -9.34 15.86
CA PRO A 137 3.30 -9.09 16.82
C PRO A 137 3.86 -10.38 17.43
N LEU A 138 2.97 -11.24 17.93
CA LEU A 138 3.34 -12.54 18.49
C LEU A 138 3.95 -13.46 17.42
N LEU A 139 3.36 -13.48 16.22
CA LEU A 139 3.88 -14.29 15.10
C LEU A 139 5.33 -13.93 14.73
N LEU A 140 5.68 -12.65 14.77
CA LEU A 140 7.05 -12.18 14.55
C LEU A 140 7.99 -12.58 15.70
N ARG A 141 7.53 -12.45 16.95
CA ARG A 141 8.30 -12.84 18.15
C ARG A 141 8.61 -14.34 18.12
N ASP A 142 7.58 -15.17 17.97
CA ASP A 142 7.69 -16.62 17.91
C ASP A 142 8.50 -17.05 16.70
N GLY A 143 8.30 -16.41 15.54
CA GLY A 143 9.05 -16.71 14.32
C GLY A 143 10.56 -16.51 14.46
N ARG A 144 11.00 -15.50 15.23
CA ARG A 144 12.42 -15.32 15.55
C ARG A 144 12.94 -16.45 16.44
N ALA A 145 12.17 -16.90 17.43
CA ALA A 145 12.55 -18.00 18.30
C ALA A 145 12.60 -19.34 17.52
N VAL A 146 11.55 -19.65 16.75
CA VAL A 146 11.48 -20.81 15.85
C VAL A 146 12.68 -20.82 14.89
N ALA A 147 13.03 -19.68 14.28
CA ALA A 147 14.17 -19.59 13.37
C ALA A 147 15.52 -19.82 14.04
N ARG A 148 15.66 -19.52 15.34
CA ARG A 148 16.88 -19.80 16.11
C ARG A 148 17.00 -21.28 16.48
N GLU A 149 15.89 -21.93 16.82
CA GLU A 149 15.86 -23.29 17.36
C GLU A 149 15.72 -24.38 16.28
N THR A 150 15.14 -24.04 15.13
CA THR A 150 14.94 -25.00 14.04
C THR A 150 16.28 -25.48 13.49
N THR A 151 16.42 -26.79 13.37
CA THR A 151 17.56 -27.45 12.75
C THR A 151 17.09 -28.44 11.68
N GLY A 152 18.00 -28.90 10.81
CA GLY A 152 17.70 -29.90 9.79
C GLY A 152 16.93 -29.36 8.59
N SER A 153 16.04 -30.17 8.02
CA SER A 153 15.43 -29.93 6.71
C SER A 153 14.41 -28.78 6.67
N LEU A 154 13.94 -28.27 7.82
CA LEU A 154 12.94 -27.21 7.88
C LEU A 154 13.55 -25.80 7.93
N VAL A 155 14.86 -25.66 8.09
CA VAL A 155 15.54 -24.36 8.31
C VAL A 155 15.20 -23.36 7.20
N GLU A 156 15.38 -23.73 5.93
CA GLU A 156 15.08 -22.84 4.79
C GLU A 156 13.60 -22.45 4.74
N GLN A 157 12.71 -23.40 5.03
CA GLN A 157 11.26 -23.15 5.03
C GLN A 157 10.84 -22.20 6.16
N VAL A 158 11.46 -22.31 7.34
CA VAL A 158 11.21 -21.39 8.47
C VAL A 158 11.67 -19.99 8.11
N TRP A 159 12.88 -19.83 7.55
CA TRP A 159 13.36 -18.52 7.11
C TRP A 159 12.49 -17.91 6.00
N TYR A 160 11.99 -18.74 5.08
CA TYR A 160 11.03 -18.33 4.07
C TYR A 160 9.74 -17.77 4.69
N GLN A 161 9.16 -18.48 5.66
CA GLN A 161 7.96 -17.99 6.35
C GLN A 161 8.24 -16.76 7.22
N LEU A 162 9.46 -16.61 7.75
CA LEU A 162 9.83 -15.43 8.53
C LEU A 162 9.93 -14.21 7.62
N ALA A 163 10.50 -14.38 6.43
CA ALA A 163 10.49 -13.36 5.39
C ALA A 163 9.05 -12.96 5.01
N LEU A 164 8.12 -13.92 4.88
CA LEU A 164 6.71 -13.64 4.62
C LEU A 164 6.03 -12.90 5.78
N SER A 165 6.36 -13.25 7.02
CA SER A 165 5.82 -12.57 8.20
C SER A 165 6.23 -11.09 8.23
N TYR A 166 7.50 -10.80 7.92
CA TYR A 166 7.98 -9.43 7.76
C TYR A 166 7.38 -8.72 6.53
N GLN A 167 7.10 -9.44 5.43
CA GLN A 167 6.35 -8.89 4.29
C GLN A 167 4.96 -8.42 4.69
N LEU A 168 4.23 -9.22 5.50
CA LEU A 168 2.92 -8.85 6.02
C LEU A 168 3.01 -7.65 6.97
N ALA A 169 4.04 -7.62 7.82
CA ALA A 169 4.28 -6.51 8.74
C ALA A 169 4.56 -5.20 7.98
N ALA A 170 5.44 -5.25 6.98
CA ALA A 170 5.71 -4.12 6.09
C ALA A 170 4.44 -3.67 5.37
N SER A 171 3.65 -4.62 4.88
CA SER A 171 2.41 -4.31 4.16
C SER A 171 1.37 -3.63 5.04
N LEU A 172 1.12 -4.17 6.23
CA LEU A 172 0.17 -3.60 7.18
C LEU A 172 0.64 -2.23 7.70
N ALA A 173 1.92 -2.09 8.06
CA ALA A 173 2.49 -0.81 8.46
C ALA A 173 2.37 0.24 7.35
N THR A 174 2.58 -0.16 6.09
CA THR A 174 2.41 0.72 4.92
C THR A 174 0.96 1.16 4.74
N GLN A 175 -0.01 0.25 4.87
CA GLN A 175 -1.44 0.60 4.82
C GLN A 175 -1.82 1.53 5.98
N ALA A 176 -1.25 1.31 7.16
CA ALA A 176 -1.51 2.08 8.37
C ALA A 176 -0.82 3.45 8.42
N GLY A 177 -0.04 3.82 7.41
CA GLY A 177 0.62 5.13 7.39
C GLY A 177 1.95 5.20 8.14
N HIS A 178 2.61 4.06 8.31
CA HIS A 178 3.90 3.95 9.00
C HIS A 178 4.98 3.41 8.07
N PRO A 179 5.34 4.15 7.00
CA PRO A 179 6.32 3.69 6.02
C PRO A 179 7.72 3.49 6.62
N ASP A 180 8.06 4.20 7.71
CA ASP A 180 9.34 4.00 8.40
C ASP A 180 9.41 2.63 9.10
N TRP A 181 8.34 2.22 9.79
CA TRP A 181 8.25 0.87 10.36
C TRP A 181 8.24 -0.19 9.25
N ALA A 182 7.58 0.11 8.13
CA ALA A 182 7.55 -0.78 6.98
C ALA A 182 8.93 -0.96 6.36
N PHE A 183 9.75 0.11 6.29
CA PHE A 183 11.11 0.05 5.77
C PHE A 183 11.97 -0.89 6.63
N GLU A 184 11.94 -0.75 7.96
CA GLU A 184 12.66 -1.66 8.87
C GLU A 184 12.16 -3.12 8.75
N ALA A 185 10.85 -3.32 8.59
CA ALA A 185 10.30 -4.65 8.33
C ALA A 185 10.82 -5.25 7.01
N VAL A 186 10.95 -4.44 5.95
CA VAL A 186 11.53 -4.87 4.67
C VAL A 186 13.01 -5.27 4.81
N GLU A 187 13.81 -4.55 5.60
CA GLU A 187 15.19 -4.95 5.87
C GLU A 187 15.24 -6.35 6.50
N LYS A 188 14.36 -6.62 7.46
CA LYS A 188 14.25 -7.94 8.11
C LYS A 188 13.70 -9.01 7.18
N GLN A 189 12.76 -8.67 6.29
CA GLN A 189 12.30 -9.55 5.22
C GLN A 189 13.45 -9.96 4.30
N LEU A 190 14.25 -9.02 3.83
CA LEU A 190 15.39 -9.29 2.94
C LEU A 190 16.46 -10.13 3.63
N HIS A 191 16.78 -9.84 4.89
CA HIS A 191 17.69 -10.67 5.68
C HIS A 191 17.17 -12.09 5.86
N ALA A 192 15.88 -12.27 6.16
CA ALA A 192 15.27 -13.59 6.26
C ALA A 192 15.24 -14.34 4.91
N ALA A 193 14.99 -13.62 3.80
CA ALA A 193 15.03 -14.19 2.45
C ALA A 193 16.43 -14.70 2.08
N GLN A 194 17.49 -13.95 2.43
CA GLN A 194 18.87 -14.39 2.25
C GLN A 194 19.17 -15.67 3.04
N ARG A 195 18.68 -15.77 4.28
CA ARG A 195 18.82 -17.00 5.10
C ARG A 195 18.01 -18.18 4.55
N ALA A 196 16.91 -17.91 3.87
CA ALA A 196 16.13 -18.92 3.17
C ALA A 196 16.81 -19.43 1.88
N SER A 197 17.90 -18.78 1.44
CA SER A 197 18.60 -19.09 0.18
C SER A 197 17.67 -19.10 -1.04
N ASP A 198 16.64 -18.23 -1.04
CA ASP A 198 15.63 -18.13 -2.10
C ASP A 198 15.71 -16.75 -2.80
N PRO A 199 16.38 -16.66 -3.97
CA PRO A 199 16.53 -15.40 -4.72
C PRO A 199 15.19 -14.78 -5.16
N LEU A 200 14.13 -15.58 -5.28
CA LEU A 200 12.81 -15.11 -5.65
C LEU A 200 12.09 -14.48 -4.46
N MET A 201 12.31 -15.00 -3.24
CA MET A 201 11.83 -14.34 -2.02
C MET A 201 12.52 -12.99 -1.80
N GLU A 202 13.81 -12.87 -2.14
CA GLU A 202 14.48 -11.56 -2.18
C GLU A 202 13.85 -10.62 -3.22
N GLY A 203 13.48 -11.16 -4.39
CA GLY A 203 12.74 -10.40 -5.41
C GLY A 203 11.44 -9.82 -4.86
N MET A 204 10.68 -10.61 -4.12
CA MET A 204 9.46 -10.14 -3.46
C MET A 204 9.73 -9.14 -2.33
N GLY A 205 10.87 -9.26 -1.63
CA GLY A 205 11.36 -8.24 -0.71
C GLY A 205 11.62 -6.89 -1.40
N VAL A 206 12.25 -6.89 -2.56
CA VAL A 206 12.48 -5.65 -3.34
C VAL A 206 11.17 -5.09 -3.92
N SER A 207 10.23 -5.94 -4.34
CA SER A 207 8.89 -5.50 -4.73
C SER A 207 8.17 -4.79 -3.57
N THR A 208 8.28 -5.34 -2.35
CA THR A 208 7.73 -4.71 -1.13
C THR A 208 8.45 -3.40 -0.81
N LEU A 209 9.78 -3.36 -0.92
CA LEU A 209 10.58 -2.14 -0.77
C LEU A 209 10.11 -1.04 -1.73
N SER A 210 9.91 -1.38 -3.00
CA SER A 210 9.44 -0.44 -4.02
C SER A 210 8.09 0.19 -3.63
N TRP A 211 7.17 -0.60 -3.06
CA TRP A 211 5.91 -0.06 -2.56
C TRP A 211 6.09 0.86 -1.34
N VAL A 212 6.96 0.52 -0.38
CA VAL A 212 7.29 1.39 0.76
C VAL A 212 7.88 2.72 0.29
N LEU A 213 8.88 2.67 -0.60
CA LEU A 213 9.52 3.85 -1.19
C LEU A 213 8.53 4.70 -1.99
N LEU A 214 7.60 4.06 -2.71
CA LEU A 214 6.52 4.75 -3.41
C LEU A 214 5.66 5.57 -2.43
N ARG A 215 5.34 5.02 -1.25
CA ARG A 215 4.56 5.71 -0.20
C ARG A 215 5.33 6.83 0.47
N GLN A 216 6.66 6.71 0.60
CA GLN A 216 7.55 7.78 1.06
C GLN A 216 7.77 8.88 0.01
N GLY A 217 7.23 8.75 -1.22
CA GLY A 217 7.45 9.72 -2.29
C GLY A 217 8.79 9.56 -3.04
N ARG A 218 9.58 8.52 -2.73
CA ARG A 218 10.89 8.21 -3.33
C ARG A 218 10.72 7.45 -4.65
N TRP A 219 9.96 8.02 -5.59
CA TRP A 219 9.48 7.31 -6.77
C TRP A 219 10.59 6.83 -7.72
N GLU A 220 11.61 7.65 -7.96
CA GLU A 220 12.74 7.25 -8.82
C GLU A 220 13.50 6.06 -8.24
N GLU A 221 13.74 6.07 -6.94
CA GLU A 221 14.43 4.98 -6.25
C GLU A 221 13.56 3.72 -6.21
N ALA A 222 12.25 3.87 -5.98
CA ALA A 222 11.28 2.77 -6.03
C ALA A 222 11.27 2.07 -7.40
N GLN A 223 11.23 2.86 -8.49
CA GLN A 223 11.31 2.36 -9.86
C GLN A 223 12.63 1.62 -10.08
N SER A 224 13.73 2.29 -9.80
CA SER A 224 15.07 1.80 -10.14
C SER A 224 15.48 0.57 -9.34
N ALA A 225 15.03 0.44 -8.08
CA ALA A 225 15.27 -0.77 -7.29
C ALA A 225 14.52 -1.99 -7.86
N ALA A 226 13.24 -1.81 -8.22
CA ALA A 226 12.42 -2.87 -8.76
C ALA A 226 12.90 -3.31 -10.15
N GLU A 227 13.22 -2.37 -11.03
CA GLU A 227 13.77 -2.62 -12.37
C GLU A 227 15.08 -3.41 -12.30
N ARG A 228 16.09 -2.93 -11.55
CA ARG A 228 17.37 -3.64 -11.44
C ARG A 228 17.23 -5.06 -10.88
N LYS A 229 16.31 -5.27 -9.93
CA LYS A 229 16.05 -6.61 -9.41
C LYS A 229 15.32 -7.46 -10.45
N ALA A 230 14.40 -6.89 -11.24
CA ALA A 230 13.75 -7.59 -12.34
C ALA A 230 14.79 -8.09 -13.36
N ASP A 231 15.72 -7.23 -13.77
CA ASP A 231 16.81 -7.60 -14.69
C ASP A 231 17.68 -8.73 -14.11
N ALA A 232 17.99 -8.66 -12.82
CA ALA A 232 18.80 -9.68 -12.16
C ALA A 232 18.10 -11.05 -12.01
N VAL A 233 16.77 -11.08 -12.01
CA VAL A 233 15.97 -12.32 -11.89
C VAL A 233 15.23 -12.67 -13.19
N GLU A 234 15.61 -12.04 -14.31
CA GLU A 234 14.96 -12.25 -15.59
C GLU A 234 14.97 -13.75 -15.96
N PRO A 235 13.79 -14.37 -16.16
CA PRO A 235 13.72 -15.80 -16.42
C PRO A 235 14.23 -16.14 -17.83
N SER A 236 15.01 -17.21 -17.94
CA SER A 236 15.38 -17.77 -19.24
C SER A 236 14.13 -18.13 -20.06
N MET A 237 14.04 -17.69 -21.31
CA MET A 237 12.92 -18.03 -22.20
C MET A 237 12.65 -19.54 -22.35
N ARG A 238 13.69 -20.38 -22.19
CA ARG A 238 13.59 -21.82 -22.37
C ARG A 238 13.41 -22.60 -21.06
N HIS A 239 13.97 -22.09 -19.97
CA HIS A 239 14.07 -22.83 -18.70
C HIS A 239 13.45 -22.10 -17.50
N GLY A 240 12.83 -20.94 -17.72
CA GLY A 240 12.16 -20.18 -16.67
C GLY A 240 10.98 -20.94 -16.10
N THR A 241 10.94 -21.05 -14.78
CA THR A 241 9.80 -21.62 -14.04
C THR A 241 8.65 -20.62 -13.93
N SER A 242 7.43 -21.11 -13.69
CA SER A 242 6.28 -20.22 -13.47
C SER A 242 6.49 -19.26 -12.29
N ALA A 243 7.18 -19.68 -11.24
CA ALA A 243 7.50 -18.84 -10.09
C ALA A 243 8.49 -17.71 -10.46
N GLN A 244 9.52 -18.00 -11.26
CA GLN A 244 10.45 -16.99 -11.75
C GLN A 244 9.75 -15.92 -12.59
N TYR A 245 8.90 -16.35 -13.55
CA TYR A 245 8.09 -15.42 -14.34
C TYR A 245 7.15 -14.57 -13.49
N ALA A 246 6.57 -15.15 -12.44
CA ALA A 246 5.69 -14.41 -11.56
C ALA A 246 6.41 -13.35 -10.72
N VAL A 247 7.58 -13.67 -10.16
CA VAL A 247 8.36 -12.69 -9.39
C VAL A 247 8.90 -11.59 -10.31
N TYR A 248 9.42 -11.96 -11.49
CA TYR A 248 9.83 -10.99 -12.52
C TYR A 248 8.68 -10.04 -12.89
N GLY A 249 7.50 -10.59 -13.19
CA GLY A 249 6.32 -9.78 -13.50
C GLY A 249 5.83 -8.89 -12.35
N ASN A 250 5.90 -9.34 -11.10
CA ASN A 250 5.59 -8.51 -9.94
C ASN A 250 6.59 -7.34 -9.77
N LEU A 251 7.87 -7.57 -10.05
CA LEU A 251 8.89 -6.52 -10.01
C LEU A 251 8.67 -5.48 -11.11
N LEU A 252 8.30 -5.90 -12.32
CA LEU A 252 7.93 -4.99 -13.40
C LEU A 252 6.72 -4.12 -13.05
N VAL A 253 5.66 -4.72 -12.47
CA VAL A 253 4.51 -3.96 -11.95
C VAL A 253 4.94 -2.97 -10.85
N ALA A 254 5.84 -3.39 -9.97
CA ALA A 254 6.40 -2.53 -8.92
C ALA A 254 7.24 -1.38 -9.48
N ALA A 255 7.89 -1.53 -10.63
CA ALA A 255 8.59 -0.46 -11.34
C ALA A 255 7.62 0.47 -12.10
N ALA A 256 6.56 -0.09 -12.69
CA ALA A 256 5.59 0.65 -13.51
C ALA A 256 4.81 1.71 -12.74
N THR A 257 4.39 1.39 -11.51
CA THR A 257 3.60 2.31 -10.68
C THR A 257 4.35 3.62 -10.34
N PRO A 258 5.58 3.60 -9.80
CA PRO A 258 6.36 4.81 -9.58
C PRO A 258 6.74 5.54 -10.87
N ALA A 259 7.03 4.83 -11.97
CA ALA A 259 7.27 5.47 -13.28
C ALA A 259 6.04 6.30 -13.71
N ALA A 260 4.84 5.72 -13.60
CA ALA A 260 3.60 6.42 -13.91
C ALA A 260 3.34 7.61 -12.98
N ARG A 261 3.71 7.52 -11.68
CA ARG A 261 3.62 8.65 -10.75
C ARG A 261 4.59 9.79 -11.06
N ARG A 262 5.70 9.51 -11.77
CA ARG A 262 6.65 10.50 -12.30
C ARG A 262 6.26 11.05 -13.66
N ASP A 263 5.03 10.78 -14.13
CA ASP A 263 4.55 11.16 -15.47
C ASP A 263 5.37 10.53 -16.62
N ARG A 264 6.05 9.40 -16.36
CA ARG A 264 6.73 8.56 -17.38
C ARG A 264 5.81 7.43 -17.82
N LYS A 265 4.69 7.80 -18.46
CA LYS A 265 3.65 6.82 -18.85
C LYS A 265 4.14 5.82 -19.90
N ASP A 266 4.97 6.25 -20.84
CA ASP A 266 5.53 5.36 -21.86
C ASP A 266 6.41 4.27 -21.21
N GLU A 267 7.28 4.64 -20.26
CA GLU A 267 8.08 3.68 -19.48
C GLU A 267 7.18 2.73 -18.65
N ALA A 268 6.13 3.27 -18.03
CA ALA A 268 5.17 2.45 -17.26
C ALA A 268 4.42 1.44 -18.15
N ASP A 269 4.01 1.83 -19.35
CA ASP A 269 3.37 0.97 -20.33
C ASP A 269 4.36 -0.11 -20.85
N GLU A 270 5.65 0.21 -21.02
CA GLU A 270 6.69 -0.78 -21.35
C GLU A 270 6.81 -1.87 -20.27
N TYR A 271 6.93 -1.48 -18.99
CA TYR A 271 6.97 -2.45 -17.89
C TYR A 271 5.71 -3.32 -17.84
N LEU A 272 4.52 -2.75 -18.10
CA LEU A 272 3.27 -3.49 -18.15
C LEU A 272 3.25 -4.51 -19.29
N ASN A 273 3.73 -4.16 -20.48
CA ASN A 273 3.82 -5.08 -21.61
C ASN A 273 4.69 -6.30 -21.28
N PHE A 274 5.84 -6.08 -20.62
CA PHE A 274 6.69 -7.18 -20.15
C PHE A 274 6.01 -8.00 -19.04
N ALA A 275 5.30 -7.35 -18.11
CA ALA A 275 4.57 -8.04 -17.05
C ALA A 275 3.44 -8.93 -17.60
N GLU A 276 2.73 -8.48 -18.65
CA GLU A 276 1.72 -9.28 -19.35
C GLU A 276 2.33 -10.52 -19.99
N ALA A 277 3.45 -10.37 -20.70
CA ALA A 277 4.16 -11.51 -21.28
C ALA A 277 4.60 -12.51 -20.21
N ALA A 278 5.11 -12.02 -19.08
CA ALA A 278 5.46 -12.84 -17.93
C ALA A 278 4.23 -13.55 -17.32
N ALA A 279 3.07 -12.89 -17.28
CA ALA A 279 1.83 -13.46 -16.78
C ALA A 279 1.29 -14.59 -17.66
N VAL A 280 1.42 -14.45 -18.99
CA VAL A 280 1.09 -15.53 -19.93
C VAL A 280 2.01 -16.73 -19.74
N ARG A 281 3.31 -16.49 -19.54
CA ARG A 281 4.32 -17.55 -19.34
C ARG A 281 4.18 -18.28 -18.00
N SER A 282 3.91 -17.55 -16.93
CA SER A 282 3.72 -18.13 -15.60
C SER A 282 2.40 -18.89 -15.48
N GLY A 283 1.35 -18.44 -16.18
CA GLY A 283 -0.02 -18.84 -15.89
C GLY A 283 -0.49 -18.23 -14.56
N ALA A 284 -1.58 -18.75 -14.00
CA ALA A 284 -2.02 -18.33 -12.68
C ALA A 284 -1.20 -19.04 -11.60
N VAL A 285 -0.45 -18.29 -10.79
CA VAL A 285 0.33 -18.82 -9.67
C VAL A 285 -0.01 -18.12 -8.37
N ARG A 286 0.16 -18.84 -7.25
CA ARG A 286 0.07 -18.31 -5.89
C ARG A 286 1.29 -18.76 -5.11
N VAL A 287 2.27 -17.87 -5.00
CA VAL A 287 3.57 -18.09 -4.38
C VAL A 287 3.99 -16.81 -3.64
N TYR A 288 4.89 -16.93 -2.66
CA TYR A 288 5.44 -15.78 -1.93
C TYR A 288 4.39 -14.86 -1.29
N GLY A 289 3.33 -15.48 -0.74
CA GLY A 289 2.25 -14.75 -0.06
C GLY A 289 1.40 -13.87 -0.97
N THR A 290 1.52 -13.99 -2.29
CA THR A 290 0.74 -13.23 -3.28
C THR A 290 0.27 -14.15 -4.41
N ALA A 291 -0.45 -13.57 -5.37
CA ALA A 291 -0.78 -14.23 -6.63
C ALA A 291 -0.34 -13.36 -7.81
N PHE A 292 -0.03 -14.03 -8.91
CA PHE A 292 0.29 -13.40 -10.19
C PHE A 292 -0.40 -14.15 -11.32
N SER A 293 -1.03 -13.40 -12.21
CA SER A 293 -1.82 -13.93 -13.31
C SER A 293 -2.15 -12.83 -14.32
N PRO A 294 -2.57 -13.19 -15.56
CA PRO A 294 -2.95 -12.20 -16.56
C PRO A 294 -4.06 -11.25 -16.09
N VAL A 295 -5.04 -11.75 -15.32
CA VAL A 295 -6.12 -10.89 -14.80
C VAL A 295 -5.59 -9.90 -13.76
N GLU A 296 -4.60 -10.27 -12.95
CA GLU A 296 -4.00 -9.38 -11.96
C GLU A 296 -3.20 -8.27 -12.64
N VAL A 297 -2.43 -8.57 -13.70
CA VAL A 297 -1.73 -7.54 -14.49
C VAL A 297 -2.71 -6.58 -15.15
N LYS A 298 -3.83 -7.06 -15.69
CA LYS A 298 -4.86 -6.17 -16.26
C LYS A 298 -5.42 -5.15 -15.27
N THR A 299 -5.55 -5.51 -13.99
CA THR A 299 -5.96 -4.53 -12.97
C THR A 299 -4.92 -3.42 -12.78
N GLN A 300 -3.64 -3.71 -13.00
CA GLN A 300 -2.56 -2.73 -12.88
C GLN A 300 -2.55 -1.72 -14.03
N ILE A 301 -3.03 -2.10 -15.22
CA ILE A 301 -3.23 -1.15 -16.34
C ILE A 301 -4.19 -0.03 -15.91
N VAL A 302 -5.29 -0.39 -15.25
CA VAL A 302 -6.26 0.58 -14.69
C VAL A 302 -5.59 1.46 -13.64
N ASN A 303 -4.79 0.87 -12.75
CA ASN A 303 -4.07 1.61 -11.72
C ASN A 303 -3.10 2.65 -12.31
N ILE A 304 -2.34 2.24 -13.33
CA ILE A 304 -1.31 3.06 -13.98
C ILE A 304 -1.93 4.15 -14.85
N ALA A 305 -3.04 3.87 -15.54
CA ALA A 305 -3.80 4.89 -16.26
C ALA A 305 -4.27 6.02 -15.33
N MET A 306 -4.62 5.69 -14.08
CA MET A 306 -5.02 6.66 -13.05
C MET A 306 -3.83 7.26 -12.26
N ALA A 307 -2.59 6.92 -12.63
CA ALA A 307 -1.40 7.45 -12.00
C ALA A 307 -0.89 8.74 -12.67
N GLY A 308 0.03 9.43 -11.99
CA GLY A 308 0.59 10.70 -12.45
C GLY A 308 -0.24 11.95 -12.10
N SER A 309 0.12 13.05 -12.76
CA SER A 309 -0.51 14.38 -12.66
C SER A 309 -1.73 14.53 -13.58
N GLU A 310 -1.75 13.81 -14.70
CA GLU A 310 -2.85 13.78 -15.66
C GLU A 310 -3.42 12.35 -15.79
N PRO A 311 -4.41 11.96 -14.97
CA PRO A 311 -5.05 10.65 -15.08
C PRO A 311 -5.75 10.46 -16.44
N ASP A 312 -5.61 9.28 -17.02
CA ASP A 312 -6.34 8.85 -18.23
C ASP A 312 -7.51 7.94 -17.83
N ALA A 313 -8.61 8.59 -17.43
CA ALA A 313 -9.79 7.89 -16.94
C ALA A 313 -10.51 7.09 -18.03
N GLU A 314 -10.44 7.53 -19.29
CA GLU A 314 -11.01 6.81 -20.43
C GLU A 314 -10.26 5.50 -20.66
N LYS A 315 -8.93 5.53 -20.73
CA LYS A 315 -8.09 4.31 -20.81
C LYS A 315 -8.35 3.39 -19.61
N ALA A 316 -8.47 3.95 -18.41
CA ALA A 316 -8.72 3.18 -17.20
C ALA A 316 -10.07 2.43 -17.25
N LEU A 317 -11.15 3.09 -17.68
CA LEU A 317 -12.47 2.46 -17.79
C LEU A 317 -12.50 1.42 -18.91
N ALA A 318 -11.93 1.73 -20.09
CA ALA A 318 -11.82 0.77 -21.19
C ALA A 318 -11.04 -0.50 -20.77
N ALA A 319 -9.89 -0.34 -20.12
CA ALA A 319 -9.13 -1.48 -19.60
C ALA A 319 -9.89 -2.27 -18.52
N SER A 320 -10.78 -1.62 -17.76
CA SER A 320 -11.58 -2.29 -16.73
C SER A 320 -12.64 -3.25 -17.29
N GLU A 321 -13.13 -3.01 -18.51
CA GLU A 321 -14.10 -3.89 -19.18
C GLU A 321 -13.50 -5.28 -19.47
N ASP A 322 -12.19 -5.34 -19.68
CA ASP A 322 -11.43 -6.55 -19.94
C ASP A 322 -11.06 -7.34 -18.68
N VAL A 323 -11.34 -6.80 -17.48
CA VAL A 323 -11.04 -7.43 -16.19
C VAL A 323 -12.15 -8.41 -15.82
N ARG A 324 -11.86 -9.71 -15.94
CA ARG A 324 -12.75 -10.79 -15.47
C ARG A 324 -12.70 -10.91 -13.94
N ARG A 325 -13.47 -10.07 -13.25
CA ARG A 325 -13.49 -9.94 -11.77
C ARG A 325 -13.68 -11.26 -11.03
N ASN A 326 -14.47 -12.19 -11.57
CA ASN A 326 -14.73 -13.51 -10.97
C ASN A 326 -13.49 -14.42 -10.89
N LEU A 327 -12.43 -14.12 -11.65
CA LEU A 327 -11.15 -14.83 -11.60
C LEU A 327 -10.23 -14.31 -10.48
N ILE A 328 -10.50 -13.13 -9.91
CA ILE A 328 -9.71 -12.56 -8.82
C ILE A 328 -10.14 -13.20 -7.50
N LYS A 329 -9.24 -13.98 -6.88
CA LYS A 329 -9.50 -14.72 -5.63
C LYS A 329 -8.91 -14.06 -4.38
N ARG A 330 -8.61 -12.76 -4.44
CA ARG A 330 -8.05 -11.96 -3.34
C ARG A 330 -8.95 -10.73 -3.13
N PRO A 331 -9.86 -10.73 -2.13
CA PRO A 331 -10.82 -9.65 -1.91
C PRO A 331 -10.21 -8.25 -1.88
N VAL A 332 -9.10 -8.06 -1.15
CA VAL A 332 -8.37 -6.79 -1.08
C VAL A 332 -7.87 -6.33 -2.46
N HIS A 333 -7.37 -7.24 -3.30
CA HIS A 333 -6.91 -6.89 -4.65
C HIS A 333 -8.07 -6.46 -5.55
N LEU A 334 -9.22 -7.17 -5.46
CA LEU A 334 -10.42 -6.80 -6.20
C LEU A 334 -10.96 -5.42 -5.75
N ALA A 335 -10.96 -5.15 -4.45
CA ALA A 335 -11.37 -3.86 -3.90
C ALA A 335 -10.43 -2.73 -4.33
N ARG A 336 -9.11 -2.98 -4.38
CA ARG A 336 -8.14 -2.01 -4.91
C ARG A 336 -8.43 -1.63 -6.36
N HIS A 337 -8.72 -2.61 -7.21
CA HIS A 337 -9.11 -2.37 -8.60
C HIS A 337 -10.41 -1.57 -8.70
N ARG A 338 -11.45 -1.93 -7.94
CA ARG A 338 -12.73 -1.21 -7.93
C ARG A 338 -12.60 0.22 -7.43
N LEU A 339 -11.69 0.48 -6.50
CA LEU A 339 -11.38 1.82 -6.06
C LEU A 339 -10.74 2.68 -7.17
N ASP A 340 -9.86 2.10 -8.00
CA ASP A 340 -9.33 2.81 -9.18
C ASP A 340 -10.43 3.06 -10.21
N VAL A 341 -11.33 2.11 -10.43
CA VAL A 341 -12.51 2.27 -11.31
C VAL A 341 -13.43 3.39 -10.80
N ALA A 342 -13.72 3.44 -9.50
CA ALA A 342 -14.54 4.49 -8.92
C ALA A 342 -13.92 5.89 -9.11
N GLN A 343 -12.59 5.99 -8.98
CA GLN A 343 -11.89 7.24 -9.28
C GLN A 343 -12.02 7.60 -10.76
N ALA A 344 -11.87 6.64 -11.67
CA ALA A 344 -12.01 6.87 -13.11
C ALA A 344 -13.43 7.30 -13.50
N GLN A 345 -14.47 6.65 -12.96
CA GLN A 345 -15.88 7.04 -13.11
C GLN A 345 -16.08 8.50 -12.68
N TYR A 346 -15.56 8.88 -11.51
CA TYR A 346 -15.66 10.25 -11.01
C TYR A 346 -14.99 11.26 -11.94
N GLN A 347 -13.77 10.97 -12.43
CA GLN A 347 -13.07 11.84 -13.37
C GLN A 347 -13.79 11.99 -14.72
N MET A 348 -14.56 10.98 -15.15
CA MET A 348 -15.42 11.04 -16.34
C MET A 348 -16.78 11.71 -16.10
N GLY A 349 -17.02 12.22 -14.88
CA GLY A 349 -18.27 12.90 -14.51
C GLY A 349 -19.39 11.97 -14.03
N ASP A 350 -19.15 10.65 -13.97
CA ASP A 350 -20.09 9.67 -13.41
C ASP A 350 -19.98 9.62 -11.87
N SER A 351 -20.48 10.67 -11.23
CA SER A 351 -20.45 10.80 -9.76
C SER A 351 -21.35 9.78 -9.05
N GLU A 352 -22.44 9.35 -9.68
CA GLU A 352 -23.38 8.38 -9.10
C GLU A 352 -22.79 6.97 -9.14
N GLY A 353 -22.27 6.53 -10.29
CA GLY A 353 -21.59 5.24 -10.42
C GLY A 353 -20.32 5.15 -9.57
N ALA A 354 -19.56 6.25 -9.45
CA ALA A 354 -18.42 6.31 -8.53
C ALA A 354 -18.85 6.11 -7.06
N LEU A 355 -19.94 6.78 -6.63
CA LEU A 355 -20.46 6.64 -5.27
C LEU A 355 -20.96 5.22 -5.00
N ASP A 356 -21.70 4.63 -5.95
CA ASP A 356 -22.20 3.26 -5.85
C ASP A 356 -21.03 2.28 -5.71
N THR A 357 -20.03 2.39 -6.58
CA THR A 357 -18.83 1.53 -6.53
C THR A 357 -18.08 1.67 -5.20
N LEU A 358 -17.91 2.90 -4.68
CA LEU A 358 -17.27 3.11 -3.37
C LEU A 358 -18.06 2.50 -2.21
N LEU A 359 -19.39 2.58 -2.24
CA LEU A 359 -20.24 1.99 -1.20
C LEU A 359 -20.22 0.46 -1.26
N GLU A 360 -20.18 -0.13 -2.45
CA GLU A 360 -20.02 -1.58 -2.57
C GLU A 360 -18.64 -2.03 -2.09
N VAL A 361 -17.58 -1.29 -2.41
CA VAL A 361 -16.23 -1.57 -1.87
C VAL A 361 -16.21 -1.45 -0.35
N GLU A 362 -16.88 -0.46 0.23
CA GLU A 362 -16.97 -0.31 1.68
C GLU A 362 -17.75 -1.45 2.34
N ALA A 363 -18.83 -1.92 1.70
CA ALA A 363 -19.61 -3.06 2.19
C ALA A 363 -18.80 -4.36 2.18
N ASP A 364 -18.02 -4.59 1.11
CA ASP A 364 -17.22 -5.81 0.94
C ASP A 364 -15.90 -5.77 1.75
N GLN A 365 -15.35 -4.59 1.98
CA GLN A 365 -14.02 -4.38 2.56
C GLN A 365 -14.01 -3.19 3.55
N PRO A 366 -14.79 -3.27 4.64
CA PRO A 366 -15.02 -2.14 5.55
C PRO A 366 -13.76 -1.69 6.29
N GLU A 367 -12.90 -2.61 6.72
CA GLU A 367 -11.65 -2.26 7.40
C GLU A 367 -10.63 -1.68 6.40
N TRP A 368 -10.38 -2.40 5.31
CA TRP A 368 -9.39 -2.03 4.31
C TRP A 368 -9.63 -0.63 3.71
N ILE A 369 -10.88 -0.29 3.33
CA ILE A 369 -11.18 0.99 2.66
C ILE A 369 -10.80 2.20 3.52
N ARG A 370 -10.83 2.07 4.85
CA ARG A 370 -10.50 3.17 5.77
C ARG A 370 -9.04 3.59 5.69
N TYR A 371 -8.15 2.65 5.40
CA TYR A 371 -6.72 2.86 5.16
C TYR A 371 -6.43 3.45 3.78
N GLN A 372 -7.42 3.51 2.88
CA GLN A 372 -7.21 3.95 1.50
C GLN A 372 -7.31 5.46 1.35
N MET A 373 -6.15 6.09 1.19
CA MET A 373 -6.05 7.53 0.92
C MET A 373 -6.78 7.95 -0.36
N LEU A 374 -6.79 7.07 -1.36
CA LEU A 374 -7.49 7.34 -2.60
C LEU A 374 -9.01 7.45 -2.37
N ALA A 375 -9.60 6.54 -1.58
CA ALA A 375 -11.03 6.60 -1.25
C ALA A 375 -11.38 7.90 -0.51
N ARG A 376 -10.58 8.27 0.48
CA ARG A 376 -10.75 9.54 1.21
C ARG A 376 -10.68 10.73 0.25
N ALA A 377 -9.64 10.81 -0.57
CA ALA A 377 -9.43 11.90 -1.52
C ALA A 377 -10.59 12.03 -2.51
N THR A 378 -11.02 10.92 -3.12
CA THR A 378 -12.15 10.90 -4.05
C THR A 378 -13.44 11.36 -3.37
N VAL A 379 -13.75 10.86 -2.17
CA VAL A 379 -14.95 11.30 -1.41
C VAL A 379 -14.87 12.78 -1.05
N MET A 380 -13.68 13.30 -0.68
CA MET A 380 -13.48 14.74 -0.43
C MET A 380 -13.73 15.59 -1.66
N GLU A 381 -13.21 15.18 -2.82
CA GLU A 381 -13.45 15.86 -4.10
C GLU A 381 -14.95 15.86 -4.45
N MET A 382 -15.62 14.70 -4.36
CA MET A 382 -17.07 14.57 -4.60
C MET A 382 -17.90 15.46 -3.67
N ARG A 383 -17.48 15.61 -2.41
CA ARG A 383 -18.16 16.46 -1.43
C ARG A 383 -18.01 17.95 -1.72
N GLU A 384 -16.84 18.36 -2.22
CA GLU A 384 -16.60 19.74 -2.64
C GLU A 384 -17.47 20.13 -3.83
N GLU A 385 -17.71 19.19 -4.76
CA GLU A 385 -18.53 19.41 -5.96
C GLU A 385 -20.04 19.14 -5.74
N GLU A 386 -20.45 18.78 -4.52
CA GLU A 386 -21.84 18.46 -4.14
C GLU A 386 -22.76 19.68 -4.31
N ARG A 387 -23.52 19.74 -5.41
CA ARG A 387 -24.52 20.81 -5.64
C ARG A 387 -25.81 20.65 -4.83
N ARG A 388 -26.16 19.41 -4.48
CA ARG A 388 -27.38 19.07 -3.71
C ARG A 388 -27.00 18.04 -2.66
N ARG A 389 -27.57 18.19 -1.46
CA ARG A 389 -27.31 17.28 -0.33
C ARG A 389 -27.57 15.82 -0.72
N ASN A 390 -26.52 15.01 -0.62
CA ASN A 390 -26.52 13.58 -0.85
C ASN A 390 -26.19 12.86 0.47
N THR A 391 -27.20 12.28 1.09
CA THR A 391 -27.06 11.59 2.39
C THR A 391 -26.15 10.37 2.32
N ARG A 392 -26.12 9.66 1.17
CA ARG A 392 -25.26 8.48 0.97
C ARG A 392 -23.78 8.88 0.97
N LEU A 393 -23.44 9.92 0.20
CA LEU A 393 -22.08 10.46 0.13
C LEU A 393 -21.61 10.98 1.50
N ARG A 394 -22.46 11.73 2.20
CA ARG A 394 -22.13 12.24 3.55
C ARG A 394 -21.97 11.11 4.57
N GLY A 395 -22.79 10.06 4.47
CA GLY A 395 -22.66 8.87 5.32
C GLY A 395 -21.34 8.14 5.09
N LEU A 396 -20.94 7.96 3.83
CA LEU A 396 -19.63 7.38 3.49
C LEU A 396 -18.49 8.26 4.00
N ALA A 397 -18.57 9.58 3.80
CA ALA A 397 -17.57 10.53 4.26
C ALA A 397 -17.35 10.44 5.80
N ALA A 398 -18.43 10.40 6.59
CA ALA A 398 -18.34 10.23 8.03
C ALA A 398 -17.64 8.91 8.43
N ARG A 399 -17.99 7.78 7.78
CA ARG A 399 -17.38 6.47 8.07
C ARG A 399 -15.92 6.36 7.64
N LEU A 400 -15.50 7.17 6.66
CA LEU A 400 -14.09 7.31 6.26
C LEU A 400 -13.34 8.38 7.07
N GLY A 401 -13.97 9.03 8.05
CA GLY A 401 -13.34 10.08 8.86
C GLY A 401 -13.07 11.37 8.08
N VAL A 402 -13.84 11.58 7.01
CA VAL A 402 -13.82 12.77 6.14
C VAL A 402 -14.99 13.67 6.56
N GLU A 403 -14.87 14.30 7.73
CA GLU A 403 -15.84 15.31 8.17
C GLU A 403 -15.24 16.71 8.02
N PRO A 404 -15.99 17.68 7.48
CA PRO A 404 -15.66 19.08 7.71
C PRO A 404 -15.81 19.37 9.21
N ALA A 405 -14.90 20.15 9.77
CA ALA A 405 -15.16 20.78 11.06
C ALA A 405 -16.48 21.55 10.94
N LEU A 406 -17.48 21.16 11.74
CA LEU A 406 -18.75 21.87 11.88
C LEU A 406 -18.54 23.24 12.52
#